data_AF-A0AA90UPL0-F1
#
_entry.id   AF-A0AA90UPL0-F1
#
_cell.length_a   1.000
_cell.length_b   1.000
_cell.length_c   1.000
_cell.angle_alpha   90.00
_cell.angle_beta   90.00
_cell.angle_gamma   90.00
#
_symmetry.space_group_name_H-M   'P 1'
#
loop_
_entity.id
_entity.type
_entity.pdbx_description
1 polymer ?
#
loop_
_entity_poly.entity_id
_entity_poly.type
_entity_poly.pdbx_seq_one_letter_code
_entity_poly.pdbx_strand_id
1 'polypeptide(L)' 'MDARKFLKELWHPANEEPIANTSPILFDGRDREGYQIVKTSFFRSSYWNKTVEYYGIVRWLYIDDLFTKEGGEQ' A
#
# COMPACT_ATOMS: atom_id res chain seq x y z
N MET A 1 13.35 -17.93 -1.29
CA MET A 1 12.73 -17.01 -0.31
C MET A 1 11.44 -17.64 0.18
N ASP A 2 11.12 -17.59 1.48
CA ASP A 2 9.78 -17.98 1.96
C ASP A 2 8.79 -16.89 1.53
N ALA A 3 7.81 -17.25 0.71
CA ALA A 3 6.80 -16.32 0.17
C ALA A 3 6.06 -15.55 1.28
N ARG A 4 5.92 -16.13 2.48
CA ARG A 4 5.28 -15.47 3.63
C ARG A 4 6.16 -14.41 4.27
N LYS A 5 7.48 -14.52 4.15
CA LYS A 5 8.43 -13.51 4.65
C LYS A 5 8.46 -12.30 3.71
N PHE A 6 8.50 -12.55 2.40
CA PHE A 6 8.44 -11.51 1.37
C PHE A 6 7.23 -10.59 1.54
N LEU A 7 6.02 -11.16 1.64
CA LEU A 7 4.79 -10.35 1.79
C LEU A 7 4.74 -9.52 3.07
N LYS A 8 5.47 -9.92 4.14
CA LYS A 8 5.55 -9.13 5.37
C LYS A 8 6.48 -7.93 5.22
N GLU A 9 7.49 -8.05 4.37
CA GLU A 9 8.50 -7.00 4.12
C GLU A 9 7.98 -5.91 3.18
N LEU A 10 6.92 -6.16 2.40
CA LEU A 10 6.31 -5.17 1.49
C LEU A 10 5.44 -4.11 2.20
N TRP A 11 5.02 -4.35 3.44
CA TRP A 11 4.08 -3.44 4.12
C TRP A 11 4.80 -2.22 4.70
N HIS A 12 4.38 -1.04 4.26
CA HIS A 12 4.67 0.24 4.88
C HIS A 12 3.66 0.54 5.99
N PRO A 13 4.10 1.12 7.12
CA PRO A 13 3.20 1.62 8.16
C PRO A 13 2.43 2.86 7.68
N ALA A 14 1.25 3.12 8.27
CA ALA A 14 0.40 4.25 7.87
C ALA A 14 1.01 5.64 8.10
N ASN A 15 2.05 5.77 8.93
CA ASN A 15 2.76 7.03 9.14
C ASN A 15 3.78 7.35 8.01
N GLU A 16 4.03 6.40 7.10
CA GLU A 16 4.78 6.65 5.87
C GLU A 16 3.80 7.01 4.75
N GLU A 17 4.08 8.10 4.04
CA GLU A 17 3.26 8.56 2.92
C GLU A 17 3.74 7.93 1.60
N PRO A 18 2.84 7.35 0.78
CA PRO A 18 3.21 6.89 -0.54
C PRO A 18 3.58 8.06 -1.47
N ILE A 19 4.46 7.81 -2.43
CA ILE A 19 4.85 8.81 -3.41
C ILE A 19 3.65 9.11 -4.31
N ALA A 20 3.17 10.35 -4.25
CA ALA A 20 2.01 10.77 -5.03
C ALA A 20 2.21 10.59 -6.54
N ASN A 21 1.13 10.26 -7.25
CA ASN A 21 1.10 10.09 -8.71
C ASN A 21 2.07 9.05 -9.28
N THR A 22 2.44 8.02 -8.50
CA THR A 22 3.29 6.92 -8.97
C THR A 22 2.45 5.68 -9.30
N SER A 23 2.33 4.74 -8.37
CA SER A 23 1.62 3.49 -8.53
C SER A 23 0.42 3.42 -7.58
N PRO A 24 -0.61 2.62 -7.89
CA PRO A 24 -1.67 2.35 -6.92
C PRO A 24 -1.12 1.62 -5.70
N ILE A 25 -1.76 1.86 -4.55
CA ILE A 25 -1.47 1.16 -3.31
C ILE A 25 -2.60 0.20 -2.97
N LEU A 26 -2.25 -0.93 -2.36
CA LEU A 26 -3.13 -1.78 -1.58
C LEU A 26 -3.01 -1.35 -0.11
N PHE A 27 -4.11 -1.18 0.61
CA PHE A 27 -4.09 -0.84 2.02
C PHE A 27 -5.00 -1.70 2.87
N ASP A 28 -4.64 -1.82 4.14
CA ASP A 28 -5.36 -2.51 5.21
C ASP A 28 -6.02 -1.47 6.12
N GLY A 29 -7.36 -1.45 6.15
CA GLY A 29 -8.15 -0.47 6.88
C GLY A 29 -8.83 -1.10 8.11
N ARG A 30 -8.74 -0.45 9.26
CA ARG A 30 -9.31 -0.93 10.54
C ARG A 30 -10.84 -1.05 10.50
N ASP A 31 -11.48 -0.12 9.81
CA ASP A 31 -12.94 0.09 9.87
C ASP A 31 -13.63 -0.32 8.56
N ARG A 32 -12.93 -1.01 7.65
CA ARG A 32 -13.47 -1.49 6.38
C ARG A 32 -13.23 -2.98 6.24
N GLU A 33 -14.19 -3.70 5.65
CA GLU A 33 -14.03 -5.12 5.39
C GLU A 33 -12.98 -5.36 4.28
N GLY A 34 -11.86 -5.96 4.66
CA GLY A 34 -10.83 -6.42 3.74
C GLY A 34 -9.87 -5.35 3.22
N TYR A 35 -9.01 -5.76 2.28
CA TYR A 35 -8.02 -4.88 1.65
C TYR A 35 -8.64 -4.04 0.53
N GLN A 36 -8.18 -2.80 0.40
CA GLN A 36 -8.67 -1.88 -0.62
C GLN A 36 -7.54 -1.35 -1.50
N ILE A 37 -7.87 -1.03 -2.75
CA ILE A 37 -6.93 -0.49 -3.74
C ILE A 37 -7.31 0.95 -4.09
N VAL A 38 -6.31 1.82 -4.16
CA VAL A 38 -6.50 3.23 -4.50
C VAL A 38 -5.30 3.77 -5.27
N LYS A 39 -5.55 4.66 -6.25
CA LYS A 39 -4.46 5.33 -6.98
C LYS A 39 -3.87 6.42 -6.09
N THR A 40 -2.54 6.52 -6.05
CA THR A 40 -1.83 7.59 -5.32
C THR A 40 -2.16 8.99 -5.84
N SER A 41 -2.70 9.12 -7.06
CA SER A 41 -3.23 10.38 -7.57
C SER A 41 -4.54 10.86 -6.92
N PHE A 42 -5.28 9.99 -6.22
CA PHE A 42 -6.46 10.41 -5.45
C PHE A 42 -6.09 11.21 -4.19
N PHE A 43 -4.88 11.02 -3.68
CA PHE A 43 -4.39 11.74 -2.53
C PHE A 43 -3.46 12.84 -3.04
N ARG A 44 -3.91 14.10 -2.95
CA ARG A 44 -2.96 15.20 -3.02
C ARG A 44 -1.98 15.00 -1.86
N SER A 45 -0.67 15.07 -2.11
CA SER A 45 0.38 14.75 -1.10
C SER A 45 0.33 15.61 0.17
N SER A 46 -0.60 16.56 0.27
CA SER A 46 -0.88 17.34 1.46
C SER A 46 -2.01 16.76 2.35
N TYR A 47 -2.55 15.58 2.00
CA TYR A 47 -3.76 15.03 2.65
C TYR A 47 -3.60 13.59 3.18
N TRP A 48 -2.42 12.97 3.13
CA TRP A 48 -2.24 11.58 3.54
C TRP A 48 -2.77 11.28 4.94
N ASN A 49 -2.46 12.12 5.93
CA ASN A 49 -2.96 11.94 7.31
C ASN A 49 -4.49 11.90 7.40
N LYS A 50 -5.20 12.71 6.60
CA LYS A 50 -6.66 12.72 6.54
C LYS A 50 -7.20 11.46 5.86
N THR A 51 -6.50 10.97 4.85
CA THR A 51 -6.81 9.69 4.20
C THR A 51 -6.65 8.53 5.21
N VAL A 52 -5.54 8.50 5.94
CA VAL A 52 -5.28 7.50 6.98
C VAL A 52 -6.40 7.49 8.02
N GLU A 53 -6.80 8.66 8.50
CA GLU A 53 -7.91 8.80 9.46
C GLU A 53 -9.26 8.35 8.86
N TYR A 54 -9.61 8.82 7.67
CA TYR A 54 -10.91 8.53 7.04
C TYR A 54 -11.10 7.05 6.65
N TYR A 55 -10.03 6.39 6.21
CA TYR A 55 -10.07 4.97 5.82
C TYR A 55 -9.60 4.03 6.94
N GLY A 56 -9.14 4.56 8.07
CA GLY A 56 -8.57 3.77 9.17
C GLY A 56 -7.32 2.99 8.74
N ILE A 57 -6.49 3.53 7.85
CA ILE A 57 -5.35 2.81 7.27
C ILE A 57 -4.35 2.45 8.36
N VAL A 58 -3.95 1.18 8.42
CA VAL A 58 -2.95 0.67 9.36
C VAL A 58 -1.60 0.44 8.67
N ARG A 59 -1.65 -0.02 7.42
CA ARG A 59 -0.49 -0.31 6.57
C ARG A 59 -0.89 -0.33 5.10
N TRP A 60 0.08 -0.14 4.22
CA TRP A 60 -0.11 -0.14 2.78
C TRP A 60 1.11 -0.70 2.05
N LEU A 61 0.97 -1.07 0.77
CA LEU A 61 2.07 -1.47 -0.12
C LEU A 61 1.78 -1.01 -1.56
N TYR A 62 2.79 -0.84 -2.40
CA TYR A 62 2.56 -0.59 -3.82
C TYR A 62 2.13 -1.88 -4.51
N ILE A 63 1.11 -1.80 -5.36
CA ILE A 63 0.67 -2.97 -6.14
C ILE A 63 1.79 -3.51 -7.02
N ASP A 64 2.62 -2.64 -7.57
CA ASP A 64 3.72 -3.04 -8.44
C ASP A 64 4.76 -3.91 -7.72
N ASP A 65 4.89 -3.77 -6.39
CA ASP A 65 5.80 -4.59 -5.58
C ASP A 65 5.30 -6.03 -5.42
N LEU A 66 3.99 -6.28 -5.60
CA LEU A 66 3.44 -7.64 -5.67
C LEU A 66 3.84 -8.35 -6.97
N PHE A 67 4.17 -7.58 -7.99
CA PHE A 67 4.50 -8.05 -9.33
C PHE A 67 5.96 -7.69 -9.66
N THR A 68 6.88 -8.05 -8.76
CA THR A 68 8.31 -7.89 -8.99
C THR A 68 8.69 -8.39 -10.39
N LYS A 69 9.29 -7.52 -11.21
CA LYS A 69 9.83 -7.91 -12.52
C LYS A 69 10.91 -8.99 -12.42
N GLU A 70 11.53 -9.15 -11.25
CA GLU A 70 12.57 -10.16 -10.97
C GLU A 70 12.02 -11.48 -10.40
N GLY A 71 10.70 -11.63 -10.29
CA GLY A 71 10.04 -12.82 -9.72
C GLY A 71 9.48 -13.80 -10.74
N GLY A 72 9.99 -13.80 -11.98
CA GLY A 72 9.42 -14.53 -13.12
C GLY A 72 10.39 -15.38 -13.93
N GLU A 73 11.58 -15.70 -13.42
CA GLU A 73 12.39 -16.82 -13.94
C GLU A 73 12.23 -18.00 -12.98
N GLN A 74 11.32 -18.91 -13.32
CA GLN A 74 11.32 -20.30 -12.84
C GLN A 74 11.73 -21.21 -13.99
#